data_AF-A0A167BIT9-F1
#
_entry.id   AF-A0A167BIT9-F1
#
_cell.length_a   1.000
_cell.length_b   1.000
_cell.length_c   1.000
_cell.angle_alpha   90.00
_cell.angle_beta   90.00
_cell.angle_gamma   90.00
#
_symmetry.space_group_name_H-M   'P 1'
#
loop_
_entity.id
_entity.type
_entity.pdbx_description
1 polymer ?
#
loop_
_entity_poly.entity_id
_entity_poly.type
_entity_poly.pdbx_seq_one_letter_code
_entity_poly.pdbx_strand_id
1 'polypeptide(L)'
;MYSSVMTSFAAAAFLLAVACAKLDKPVIKPPFPNGGLGSLGPDLMSSLPIAAHTTSDWDPDHLPRDCKRLAQSAGFSPLDVDAFSIRFDDCKPQPWVFCRHQDSPLSKKEITELFARLPVRMRQYIRHIIALPGQRSAGSAGDNIQMNGDCEITVFIHETGHSLDSHAFDPKYGVPFSNGRAWMDAYGKDTAVTDDYGQTSQQENFAQEMVVSVYDKNVKGGIGKIQPNARAIYNAYTTLEKYIGDIIIPGGECTHRLENSPAVPKADSARTRIVAKSEPVGEGLMRIESIPVGPITPVRY
;
A
#
# COMPACT_ATOMS: atom_id res chain seq x y z
N MET A 1 -49.40 -31.45 -42.94
CA MET A 1 -49.19 -30.11 -42.35
C MET A 1 -48.16 -30.24 -41.23
N TYR A 2 -46.98 -29.64 -41.47
CA TYR A 2 -45.83 -29.33 -40.60
C TYR A 2 -45.31 -30.39 -39.60
N SER A 3 -44.16 -30.98 -39.97
CA SER A 3 -43.25 -31.73 -39.11
C SER A 3 -42.20 -30.76 -38.54
N SER A 4 -42.10 -30.63 -37.22
CA SER A 4 -41.10 -29.77 -36.57
C SER A 4 -39.86 -30.59 -36.20
N VAL A 5 -38.75 -30.30 -36.87
CA VAL A 5 -37.41 -30.77 -36.48
C VAL A 5 -36.84 -29.73 -35.50
N MET A 6 -36.67 -30.11 -34.22
CA MET A 6 -35.88 -29.32 -33.28
C MET A 6 -34.41 -29.69 -33.41
N THR A 7 -33.63 -28.82 -34.05
CA THR A 7 -32.17 -28.85 -34.01
C THR A 7 -31.68 -28.17 -32.73
N SER A 8 -31.20 -28.97 -31.77
CA SER A 8 -30.46 -28.47 -30.60
C SER A 8 -29.06 -28.05 -31.01
N PHE A 9 -28.77 -26.74 -30.97
CA PHE A 9 -27.40 -26.23 -31.01
C PHE A 9 -26.76 -26.41 -29.62
N ALA A 10 -25.82 -27.34 -29.50
CA ALA A 10 -24.91 -27.40 -28.36
C ALA A 10 -23.85 -26.31 -28.53
N ALA A 11 -23.98 -25.20 -27.79
CA ALA A 11 -22.94 -24.19 -27.70
C ALA A 11 -21.83 -24.71 -26.78
N ALA A 12 -20.71 -25.14 -27.37
CA ALA A 12 -19.50 -25.43 -26.63
C ALA A 12 -18.88 -24.09 -26.17
N ALA A 13 -19.04 -23.75 -24.89
CA ALA A 13 -18.35 -22.64 -24.28
C ALA A 13 -16.87 -23.01 -24.07
N PHE A 14 -15.98 -22.47 -24.91
CA PHE A 14 -14.55 -22.48 -24.66
C PHE A 14 -14.25 -21.56 -23.47
N LEU A 15 -14.03 -22.15 -22.30
CA LEU A 15 -13.36 -21.49 -21.18
C LEU A 15 -11.88 -21.37 -21.53
N LEU A 16 -11.50 -20.26 -22.17
CA LEU A 16 -10.10 -19.84 -22.22
C LEU A 16 -9.69 -19.44 -20.80
N ALA A 17 -8.95 -20.32 -20.12
CA ALA A 17 -8.20 -19.97 -18.94
C ALA A 17 -7.18 -18.89 -19.34
N VAL A 18 -7.44 -17.64 -18.95
CA VAL A 18 -6.43 -16.59 -19.03
C VAL A 18 -5.38 -16.95 -17.99
N ALA A 19 -4.31 -17.60 -18.42
CA ALA A 19 -3.13 -17.74 -17.59
C ALA A 19 -2.59 -16.33 -17.32
N CYS A 20 -2.61 -15.89 -16.06
CA CYS A 20 -1.88 -14.69 -15.67
C CYS A 20 -0.40 -14.92 -15.97
N ALA A 21 0.11 -14.24 -17.00
CA ALA A 21 1.51 -14.36 -17.38
C ALA A 21 2.38 -13.77 -16.26
N LYS A 22 3.22 -14.58 -15.64
CA LYS A 22 4.28 -14.09 -14.75
C LYS A 22 5.30 -13.29 -15.57
N LEU A 23 5.97 -12.38 -14.90
CA LEU A 23 7.18 -11.72 -15.37
C LEU A 23 8.27 -12.74 -15.78
N ASP A 24 9.15 -12.36 -16.72
CA ASP A 24 10.08 -13.30 -17.38
C ASP A 24 11.36 -13.58 -16.57
N LYS A 25 11.65 -12.78 -15.54
CA LYS A 25 12.84 -12.96 -14.70
C LYS A 25 12.58 -13.95 -13.56
N PRO A 26 13.55 -14.84 -13.25
CA PRO A 26 13.45 -15.76 -12.11
C PRO A 26 13.56 -15.03 -10.77
N VAL A 27 13.22 -15.72 -9.67
CA VAL A 27 13.48 -15.23 -8.32
C VAL A 27 14.98 -15.25 -8.07
N ILE A 28 15.49 -14.22 -7.39
CA ILE A 28 16.89 -14.11 -6.99
C ILE A 28 17.37 -15.33 -6.21
N LYS A 29 18.61 -15.74 -6.46
CA LYS A 29 19.26 -16.88 -5.78
C LYS A 29 20.54 -16.41 -5.07
N PRO A 30 20.77 -16.80 -3.79
CA PRO A 30 19.81 -17.48 -2.91
C PRO A 30 18.57 -16.59 -2.65
N PRO A 31 17.39 -17.18 -2.35
CA PRO A 31 16.22 -16.39 -1.99
C PRO A 31 16.50 -15.57 -0.73
N PHE A 32 15.74 -14.49 -0.52
CA PHE A 32 15.76 -13.80 0.77
C PHE A 32 15.48 -14.79 1.92
N PRO A 33 16.08 -14.59 3.10
CA PRO A 33 15.83 -15.45 4.26
C PRO A 33 14.33 -15.59 4.53
N ASN A 34 13.90 -16.77 4.99
CA ASN A 34 12.49 -17.11 5.22
C ASN A 34 11.58 -16.99 3.98
N GLY A 35 12.15 -16.89 2.77
CA GLY A 35 11.40 -16.96 1.51
C GLY A 35 10.81 -15.64 1.03
N GLY A 36 11.13 -14.51 1.66
CA GLY A 36 10.58 -13.22 1.24
C GLY A 36 11.18 -12.01 1.96
N LEU A 37 10.64 -10.84 1.64
CA LEU A 37 11.15 -9.57 2.15
C LEU A 37 10.86 -9.31 3.64
N GLY A 38 10.01 -10.11 4.30
CA GLY A 38 9.83 -10.04 5.76
C GLY A 38 11.15 -10.16 6.54
N SER A 39 12.14 -10.84 5.97
CA SER A 39 13.51 -10.91 6.52
C SER A 39 14.21 -9.55 6.70
N LEU A 40 13.77 -8.51 5.98
CA LEU A 40 14.27 -7.14 6.09
C LEU A 40 13.68 -6.39 7.30
N GLY A 41 12.55 -6.87 7.84
CA GLY A 41 11.77 -6.20 8.88
C GLY A 41 12.54 -5.84 10.14
N PRO A 42 13.32 -6.74 10.77
CA PRO A 42 14.04 -6.44 12.02
C PRO A 42 15.04 -5.29 11.89
N ASP A 43 15.79 -5.25 10.79
CA ASP A 43 16.77 -4.19 10.54
C ASP A 43 16.08 -2.85 10.19
N LEU A 44 14.96 -2.89 9.46
CA LEU A 44 14.12 -1.71 9.22
C LEU A 44 13.55 -1.14 10.53
N MET A 45 13.02 -2.01 11.40
CA MET A 45 12.48 -1.63 12.70
C MET A 45 13.54 -1.03 13.63
N SER A 46 14.82 -1.41 13.49
CA SER A 46 15.90 -0.82 14.28
C SER A 46 16.47 0.46 13.67
N SER A 47 16.43 0.61 12.34
CA SER A 47 17.09 1.70 11.62
C SER A 47 16.16 2.90 11.35
N LEU A 48 14.86 2.67 11.15
CA LEU A 48 13.89 3.73 10.90
C LEU A 48 13.37 4.31 12.23
N PRO A 49 13.54 5.62 12.51
CA PRO A 49 13.04 6.22 13.74
C PRO A 49 11.51 6.29 13.76
N ILE A 50 10.91 6.25 14.94
CA ILE A 50 9.48 6.54 15.12
C ILE A 50 9.32 8.07 15.12
N ALA A 51 8.60 8.62 14.15
CA ALA A 51 8.28 10.05 14.14
C ALA A 51 7.44 10.42 15.37
N ALA A 52 7.75 11.57 16.01
CA ALA A 52 7.01 12.07 17.15
C ALA A 52 5.56 12.38 16.75
N HIS A 53 4.61 11.94 17.58
CA HIS A 53 3.20 12.04 17.28
C HIS A 53 2.31 12.00 18.52
N THR A 54 1.06 12.42 18.32
CA THR A 54 -0.04 12.20 19.27
C THR A 54 -1.18 11.47 18.57
N THR A 55 -1.99 10.75 19.35
CA THR A 55 -3.20 10.08 18.84
C THR A 55 -4.44 10.56 19.59
N SER A 56 -5.58 10.55 18.90
CA SER A 56 -6.88 10.84 19.49
C SER A 56 -7.95 9.96 18.84
N ASP A 57 -8.82 9.38 19.66
CA ASP A 57 -9.91 8.55 19.16
C ASP A 57 -11.05 9.42 18.61
N TRP A 58 -11.71 8.94 17.56
CA TRP A 58 -12.91 9.59 17.04
C TRP A 58 -14.13 9.25 17.88
N ASP A 59 -15.21 9.99 17.63
CA ASP A 59 -16.55 9.64 18.11
C ASP A 59 -16.91 8.20 17.69
N PRO A 60 -17.46 7.37 18.61
CA PRO A 60 -17.71 5.96 18.35
C PRO A 60 -18.78 5.69 17.30
N ASP A 61 -19.55 6.69 16.86
CA ASP A 61 -20.61 6.51 15.86
C ASP A 61 -20.16 6.87 14.44
N HIS A 62 -18.91 7.30 14.24
CA HIS A 62 -18.42 7.78 12.95
C HIS A 62 -17.15 7.06 12.47
N LEU A 63 -17.02 6.99 11.14
CA LEU A 63 -15.82 6.53 10.45
C LEU A 63 -15.53 7.43 9.24
N PRO A 64 -14.27 7.49 8.77
CA PRO A 64 -13.99 7.91 7.41
C PRO A 64 -14.79 7.05 6.43
N ARG A 65 -15.45 7.69 5.45
CA ARG A 65 -16.27 7.02 4.43
C ARG A 65 -15.54 5.86 3.78
N ASP A 66 -14.26 6.03 3.48
CA ASP A 66 -13.51 5.00 2.80
C ASP A 66 -13.17 3.83 3.73
N CYS A 67 -12.87 4.06 5.01
CA CYS A 67 -12.77 2.97 5.99
C CYS A 67 -14.07 2.16 6.11
N LYS A 68 -15.23 2.83 6.18
CA LYS A 68 -16.53 2.16 6.22
C LYS A 68 -16.73 1.27 4.99
N ARG A 69 -16.46 1.81 3.79
CA ARG A 69 -16.59 1.05 2.55
C ARG A 69 -15.62 -0.14 2.50
N LEU A 70 -14.38 0.04 2.95
CA LEU A 70 -13.37 -1.00 2.96
C LEU A 70 -13.75 -2.15 3.91
N ALA A 71 -14.20 -1.82 5.12
CA ALA A 71 -14.71 -2.81 6.07
C ALA A 71 -15.88 -3.61 5.49
N GLN A 72 -16.87 -2.93 4.91
CA GLN A 72 -18.04 -3.58 4.28
C GLN A 72 -17.63 -4.46 3.09
N SER A 73 -16.69 -4.00 2.26
CA SER A 73 -16.19 -4.76 1.11
C SER A 73 -15.44 -6.02 1.54
N ALA A 74 -14.78 -5.98 2.70
CA ALA A 74 -14.14 -7.12 3.32
C ALA A 74 -15.10 -8.01 4.14
N GLY A 75 -16.40 -7.68 4.17
CA GLY A 75 -17.43 -8.46 4.87
C GLY A 75 -17.54 -8.18 6.37
N PHE A 76 -16.92 -7.11 6.87
CA PHE A 76 -17.01 -6.71 8.28
C PHE A 76 -18.10 -5.67 8.50
N SER A 77 -18.69 -5.71 9.69
CA SER A 77 -19.61 -4.67 10.15
C SER A 77 -18.84 -3.39 10.48
N PRO A 78 -19.25 -2.21 9.96
CA PRO A 78 -18.66 -0.93 10.36
C PRO A 78 -18.80 -0.63 11.86
N LEU A 79 -19.75 -1.26 12.54
CA LEU A 79 -19.96 -1.07 13.98
C LEU A 79 -18.79 -1.60 14.82
N ASP A 80 -18.05 -2.58 14.29
CA ASP A 80 -16.91 -3.22 14.97
C ASP A 80 -15.57 -2.55 14.64
N VAL A 81 -15.60 -1.41 13.93
CA VAL A 81 -14.42 -0.66 13.49
C VAL A 81 -14.40 0.69 14.19
N ASP A 82 -13.26 1.05 14.78
CA ASP A 82 -13.02 2.36 15.37
C ASP A 82 -12.07 3.19 14.52
N ALA A 83 -12.24 4.52 14.54
CA ALA A 83 -11.34 5.46 13.89
C ALA A 83 -10.54 6.26 14.92
N PHE A 84 -9.32 6.64 14.54
CA PHE A 84 -8.46 7.49 15.34
C PHE A 84 -7.59 8.37 14.46
N SER A 85 -7.31 9.57 14.94
CA SER A 85 -6.40 10.53 14.31
C SER A 85 -4.98 10.32 14.83
N ILE A 86 -4.00 10.44 13.94
CA ILE A 86 -2.56 10.53 14.27
C ILE A 86 -2.05 11.87 13.77
N ARG A 87 -1.51 12.68 14.69
CA ARG A 87 -0.88 13.97 14.38
C ARG A 87 0.61 13.85 14.57
N PHE A 88 1.35 13.98 13.48
CA PHE A 88 2.81 13.94 13.49
C PHE A 88 3.41 15.34 13.57
N ASP A 89 4.54 15.45 14.27
CA ASP A 89 5.24 16.72 14.42
C ASP A 89 5.90 17.19 13.11
N ASP A 90 6.20 16.26 12.19
CA ASP A 90 6.76 16.52 10.86
C ASP A 90 5.68 16.74 9.77
N CYS A 91 4.40 16.78 10.17
CA CYS A 91 3.29 17.11 9.29
C CYS A 91 2.11 17.67 10.09
N LYS A 92 2.31 18.88 10.61
CA LYS A 92 1.38 19.56 11.52
C LYS A 92 0.03 19.99 10.91
N PRO A 93 -0.05 20.39 9.62
CA PRO A 93 -1.28 21.00 9.11
C PRO A 93 -2.53 20.10 9.12
N GLN A 94 -2.36 18.77 9.11
CA GLN A 94 -3.49 17.83 9.09
C GLN A 94 -3.12 16.46 9.69
N PRO A 95 -3.92 15.89 10.60
CA PRO A 95 -3.75 14.52 11.05
C PRO A 95 -4.09 13.49 9.96
N TRP A 96 -3.42 12.34 9.98
CA TRP A 96 -3.92 11.14 9.31
C TRP A 96 -5.07 10.55 10.13
N VAL A 97 -6.03 9.92 9.47
CA VAL A 97 -7.12 9.22 10.16
C VAL A 97 -7.10 7.76 9.74
N PHE A 98 -6.89 6.87 10.70
CA PHE A 98 -6.84 5.43 10.50
C PHE A 98 -7.98 4.73 11.21
N CYS A 99 -8.21 3.49 10.82
CA CYS A 99 -9.31 2.69 11.28
C CYS A 99 -8.81 1.32 11.72
N ARG A 100 -9.46 0.74 12.72
CA ARG A 100 -9.09 -0.57 13.27
C ARG A 100 -10.35 -1.31 13.67
N HIS A 101 -10.52 -2.50 13.13
CA HIS A 101 -11.50 -3.46 13.65
C HIS A 101 -11.10 -3.94 15.04
N GLN A 102 -12.06 -4.11 15.96
CA GLN A 102 -11.79 -4.46 17.36
C GLN A 102 -10.95 -5.74 17.50
N ASP A 103 -11.21 -6.73 16.66
CA ASP A 103 -10.49 -8.03 16.59
C ASP A 103 -9.22 -8.03 15.74
N SER A 104 -8.80 -6.87 15.19
CA SER A 104 -7.52 -6.78 14.49
C SER A 104 -6.37 -7.16 15.42
N PRO A 105 -5.45 -8.06 15.00
CA PRO A 105 -4.30 -8.41 15.82
C PRO A 105 -3.31 -7.25 15.95
N LEU A 106 -3.29 -6.33 14.97
CA LEU A 106 -2.55 -5.06 15.11
C LEU A 106 -3.34 -4.12 16.01
N SER A 107 -2.73 -3.69 17.12
CA SER A 107 -3.25 -2.65 18.01
C SER A 107 -3.13 -1.25 17.41
N LYS A 108 -3.90 -0.29 17.95
CA LYS A 108 -3.76 1.14 17.59
C LYS A 108 -2.31 1.63 17.69
N LYS A 109 -1.60 1.20 18.74
CA LYS A 109 -0.20 1.54 18.97
C LYS A 109 0.69 0.98 17.86
N GLU A 110 0.57 -0.30 17.54
CA GLU A 110 1.39 -0.94 16.51
C GLU A 110 1.16 -0.33 15.12
N ILE A 111 -0.10 -0.10 14.73
CA ILE A 111 -0.43 0.55 13.45
C ILE A 111 0.23 1.94 13.39
N THR A 112 0.11 2.70 14.49
CA THR A 112 0.68 4.05 14.58
C THR A 112 2.20 4.01 14.49
N GLU A 113 2.86 3.14 15.25
CA GLU A 113 4.33 3.05 15.29
C GLU A 113 4.92 2.50 13.98
N LEU A 114 4.28 1.53 13.34
CA LEU A 114 4.68 1.03 12.02
C LEU A 114 4.57 2.15 10.98
N PHE A 115 3.45 2.87 10.94
CA PHE A 115 3.30 3.99 10.02
C PHE A 115 4.26 5.15 10.35
N ALA A 116 4.47 5.45 11.62
CA ALA A 116 5.39 6.50 12.10
C ALA A 116 6.84 6.29 11.68
N ARG A 117 7.24 5.05 11.39
CA ARG A 117 8.57 4.70 10.89
C ARG A 117 8.76 4.98 9.41
N LEU A 118 7.68 5.11 8.65
CA LEU A 118 7.79 5.51 7.25
C LEU A 118 8.27 6.97 7.19
N PRO A 119 9.23 7.30 6.31
CA PRO A 119 9.58 8.67 6.01
C PRO A 119 8.35 9.54 5.76
N VAL A 120 8.34 10.77 6.29
CA VAL A 120 7.19 11.68 6.16
C VAL A 120 6.81 11.92 4.70
N ARG A 121 7.82 11.96 3.83
CA ARG A 121 7.64 12.15 2.39
C ARG A 121 7.04 10.93 1.70
N MET A 122 7.12 9.73 2.29
CA MET A 122 6.33 8.57 1.85
C MET A 122 4.91 8.64 2.41
N ARG A 123 4.76 8.91 3.72
CA ARG A 123 3.47 8.94 4.41
C ARG A 123 2.45 9.89 3.76
N GLN A 124 2.91 11.00 3.19
CA GLN A 124 2.03 11.98 2.55
C GLN A 124 1.18 11.43 1.40
N TYR A 125 1.63 10.37 0.74
CA TYR A 125 0.90 9.70 -0.33
C TYR A 125 -0.16 8.72 0.17
N ILE A 126 -0.25 8.47 1.48
CA ILE A 126 -1.26 7.60 2.08
C ILE A 126 -2.40 8.42 2.67
N ARG A 127 -3.63 8.06 2.33
CA ARG A 127 -4.85 8.68 2.88
C ARG A 127 -5.29 8.02 4.17
N HIS A 128 -5.66 6.73 4.10
CA HIS A 128 -6.17 5.96 5.23
C HIS A 128 -5.51 4.59 5.32
N ILE A 129 -5.37 4.07 6.54
CA ILE A 129 -5.08 2.65 6.79
C ILE A 129 -6.26 2.09 7.57
N ILE A 130 -6.76 0.93 7.17
CA ILE A 130 -7.70 0.13 7.95
C ILE A 130 -7.08 -1.22 8.30
N ALA A 131 -7.03 -1.54 9.60
CA ALA A 131 -6.58 -2.84 10.08
C ALA A 131 -7.76 -3.74 10.42
N LEU A 132 -7.80 -4.93 9.82
CA LEU A 132 -8.88 -5.91 9.90
C LEU A 132 -8.35 -7.26 10.41
N PRO A 133 -9.20 -8.09 11.04
CA PRO A 133 -8.81 -9.46 11.38
C PRO A 133 -8.69 -10.32 10.11
N GLY A 134 -7.85 -11.35 10.15
CA GLY A 134 -7.70 -12.29 9.05
C GLY A 134 -6.30 -12.89 8.96
N GLN A 135 -6.06 -13.61 7.87
CA GLN A 135 -4.72 -14.05 7.50
C GLN A 135 -3.91 -12.87 6.99
N ARG A 136 -2.60 -12.91 7.23
CA ARG A 136 -1.67 -11.87 6.79
C ARG A 136 -1.83 -11.60 5.30
N SER A 137 -2.39 -10.44 5.01
CA SER A 137 -2.59 -9.95 3.67
C SER A 137 -2.83 -8.46 3.68
N ALA A 138 -2.50 -7.78 2.59
CA ALA A 138 -2.80 -6.37 2.46
C ALA A 138 -3.22 -6.03 1.04
N GLY A 139 -3.73 -4.83 0.84
CA GLY A 139 -3.94 -4.31 -0.50
C GLY A 139 -4.28 -2.84 -0.44
N SER A 140 -3.98 -2.16 -1.53
CA SER A 140 -4.11 -0.72 -1.64
C SER A 140 -5.04 -0.35 -2.79
N ALA A 141 -5.91 0.64 -2.54
CA ALA A 141 -6.80 1.20 -3.56
C ALA A 141 -7.14 2.64 -3.24
N GLY A 142 -6.92 3.54 -4.22
CA GLY A 142 -7.13 4.98 -4.06
C GLY A 142 -6.41 5.55 -2.85
N ASP A 143 -5.17 5.12 -2.65
CA ASP A 143 -4.27 5.54 -1.55
C ASP A 143 -4.77 5.21 -0.14
N ASN A 144 -5.71 4.27 -0.04
CA ASN A 144 -6.07 3.65 1.23
C ASN A 144 -5.48 2.27 1.25
N ILE A 145 -4.96 1.87 2.40
CA ILE A 145 -4.38 0.56 2.61
C ILE A 145 -5.29 -0.23 3.54
N GLN A 146 -5.70 -1.41 3.09
CA GLN A 146 -6.31 -2.42 3.93
C GLN A 146 -5.22 -3.40 4.39
N MET A 147 -5.05 -3.52 5.71
CA MET A 147 -4.17 -4.51 6.34
C MET A 147 -5.05 -5.58 7.00
N ASN A 148 -4.81 -6.85 6.71
CA ASN A 148 -5.49 -7.97 7.36
C ASN A 148 -4.46 -8.81 8.13
N GLY A 149 -4.77 -9.16 9.37
CA GLY A 149 -3.87 -9.97 10.19
C GLY A 149 -2.67 -9.18 10.72
N ASP A 150 -1.58 -9.89 11.01
CA ASP A 150 -0.36 -9.38 11.66
C ASP A 150 0.66 -8.84 10.64
N CYS A 151 0.28 -7.83 9.85
CA CYS A 151 1.15 -7.23 8.85
C CYS A 151 2.36 -6.50 9.48
N GLU A 152 3.55 -6.78 8.95
CA GLU A 152 4.82 -6.21 9.43
C GLU A 152 5.25 -4.97 8.63
N ILE A 153 6.34 -4.31 9.04
CA ILE A 153 6.80 -3.04 8.44
C ILE A 153 7.07 -3.12 6.93
N THR A 154 7.50 -4.28 6.43
CA THR A 154 7.76 -4.49 5.01
C THR A 154 6.48 -4.43 4.19
N VAL A 155 5.35 -4.90 4.76
CA VAL A 155 4.02 -4.77 4.15
C VAL A 155 3.56 -3.32 4.14
N PHE A 156 3.80 -2.56 5.21
CA PHE A 156 3.49 -1.12 5.22
C PHE A 156 4.26 -0.36 4.14
N ILE A 157 5.55 -0.67 3.96
CA ILE A 157 6.38 -0.06 2.92
C ILE A 157 5.91 -0.51 1.52
N HIS A 158 5.62 -1.80 1.34
CA HIS A 158 5.13 -2.36 0.08
C HIS A 158 3.85 -1.66 -0.38
N GLU A 159 2.83 -1.61 0.48
CA GLU A 159 1.55 -0.98 0.15
C GLU A 159 1.69 0.54 -0.07
N THR A 160 2.66 1.17 0.61
CA THR A 160 3.02 2.56 0.32
C THR A 160 3.71 2.70 -1.04
N GLY A 161 4.48 1.69 -1.45
CA GLY A 161 5.05 1.57 -2.78
C GLY A 161 4.02 1.72 -3.89
N HIS A 162 2.84 1.08 -3.79
CA HIS A 162 1.78 1.24 -4.79
C HIS A 162 1.25 2.68 -4.91
N SER A 163 1.10 3.40 -3.80
CA SER A 163 0.74 4.82 -3.82
C SER A 163 1.84 5.69 -4.42
N LEU A 164 3.10 5.39 -4.13
CA LEU A 164 4.26 6.09 -4.71
C LEU A 164 4.36 5.85 -6.22
N ASP A 165 4.19 4.61 -6.67
CA ASP A 165 4.22 4.24 -8.09
C ASP A 165 3.24 5.09 -8.91
N SER A 166 2.10 5.40 -8.33
CA SER A 166 1.04 6.19 -8.95
C SER A 166 1.28 7.70 -8.94
N HIS A 167 1.96 8.23 -7.92
CA HIS A 167 1.89 9.67 -7.62
C HIS A 167 3.22 10.36 -7.35
N ALA A 168 4.28 9.63 -6.99
CA ALA A 168 5.52 10.23 -6.51
C ALA A 168 6.48 10.63 -7.63
N PHE A 169 6.19 10.24 -8.86
CA PHE A 169 7.05 10.48 -10.02
C PHE A 169 6.44 11.54 -10.93
N ASP A 170 7.30 12.29 -11.61
CA ASP A 170 6.88 13.19 -12.69
C ASP A 170 6.10 12.38 -13.73
N PRO A 171 4.84 12.73 -14.05
CA PRO A 171 3.98 11.97 -14.96
C PRO A 171 4.59 11.72 -16.35
N LYS A 172 5.55 12.54 -16.78
CA LYS A 172 6.26 12.32 -18.06
C LYS A 172 7.04 11.00 -18.10
N TYR A 173 7.34 10.40 -16.95
CA TYR A 173 8.01 9.11 -16.87
C TYR A 173 7.06 7.92 -16.97
N GLY A 174 5.74 8.15 -16.93
CA GLY A 174 4.70 7.12 -16.91
C GLY A 174 3.90 7.16 -15.62
N VAL A 175 2.59 6.90 -15.72
CA VAL A 175 1.68 6.78 -14.58
C VAL A 175 0.87 5.50 -14.74
N PRO A 176 1.04 4.49 -13.86
CA PRO A 176 2.08 4.40 -12.82
C PRO A 176 3.51 4.38 -13.41
N PHE A 177 4.51 4.73 -12.59
CA PHE A 177 5.93 4.74 -12.99
C PHE A 177 6.42 3.36 -13.42
N SER A 178 5.88 2.29 -12.84
CA SER A 178 6.15 0.89 -13.19
C SER A 178 5.75 0.51 -14.62
N ASN A 179 4.92 1.32 -15.29
CA ASN A 179 4.64 1.17 -16.73
C ASN A 179 5.55 2.03 -17.62
N GLY A 180 6.39 2.86 -16.99
CA GLY A 180 7.28 3.80 -17.62
C GLY A 180 8.54 3.17 -18.22
N ARG A 181 9.11 3.82 -19.22
CA ARG A 181 10.35 3.35 -19.87
C ARG A 181 11.52 3.27 -18.88
N ALA A 182 11.63 4.22 -17.96
CA ALA A 182 12.71 4.24 -16.97
C ALA A 182 12.70 2.97 -16.10
N TRP A 183 11.51 2.54 -15.66
CA TRP A 183 11.33 1.31 -14.91
C TRP A 183 11.56 0.07 -15.77
N MET A 184 10.92 -0.01 -16.94
CA MET A 184 11.04 -1.18 -17.82
C MET A 184 12.48 -1.40 -18.31
N ASP A 185 13.24 -0.33 -18.56
CA ASP A 185 14.66 -0.40 -18.91
C ASP A 185 15.54 -0.87 -17.74
N ALA A 186 15.16 -0.53 -16.49
CA ALA A 186 15.84 -1.00 -15.29
C ALA A 186 15.59 -2.48 -15.07
N TYR A 187 14.31 -2.88 -15.08
CA TYR A 187 13.88 -4.28 -15.02
C TYR A 187 14.55 -5.14 -16.11
N GLY A 188 14.64 -4.63 -17.35
CA GLY A 188 15.28 -5.34 -18.45
C GLY A 188 16.77 -5.64 -18.24
N LYS A 189 17.47 -4.85 -17.41
CA LYS A 189 18.89 -5.04 -17.06
C LYS A 189 19.09 -5.97 -15.86
N ASP A 190 18.06 -6.16 -15.05
CA ASP A 190 18.09 -7.11 -13.95
C ASP A 190 17.93 -8.54 -14.46
N THR A 191 18.59 -9.46 -13.75
CA THR A 191 18.61 -10.88 -14.09
C THR A 191 17.67 -11.69 -13.20
N ALA A 192 17.06 -11.05 -12.20
CA ALA A 192 16.12 -11.65 -11.27
C ALA A 192 15.09 -10.61 -10.78
N VAL A 193 14.11 -11.09 -10.00
CA VAL A 193 13.29 -10.27 -9.09
C VAL A 193 13.46 -10.75 -7.65
N THR A 194 12.96 -9.99 -6.69
CA THR A 194 13.09 -10.23 -5.25
C THR A 194 12.53 -11.57 -4.76
N ASP A 195 11.29 -11.89 -5.11
CA ASP A 195 10.59 -13.12 -4.70
C ASP A 195 9.49 -13.52 -5.70
N ASP A 196 8.81 -14.63 -5.42
CA ASP A 196 7.73 -15.13 -6.29
C ASP A 196 6.58 -14.13 -6.42
N TYR A 197 6.42 -13.25 -5.43
CA TYR A 197 5.36 -12.25 -5.45
C TYR A 197 5.71 -11.08 -6.38
N GLY A 198 6.95 -10.59 -6.33
CA GLY A 198 7.47 -9.62 -7.30
C GLY A 198 7.39 -10.09 -8.75
N GLN A 199 7.30 -11.40 -9.02
CA GLN A 199 7.11 -11.92 -10.39
C GLN A 199 5.70 -11.74 -10.96
N THR A 200 4.72 -11.34 -10.16
CA THR A 200 3.32 -11.40 -10.59
C THR A 200 2.94 -10.25 -11.55
N SER A 201 3.51 -9.06 -11.36
CA SER A 201 3.34 -7.92 -12.26
C SER A 201 4.46 -6.89 -12.07
N GLN A 202 4.56 -5.91 -12.97
CA GLN A 202 5.53 -4.80 -12.79
C GLN A 202 5.19 -3.93 -11.58
N GLN A 203 3.92 -3.80 -11.23
CA GLN A 203 3.45 -3.06 -10.06
C GLN A 203 3.86 -3.76 -8.77
N GLU A 204 3.72 -5.09 -8.71
CA GLU A 204 4.16 -5.86 -7.54
C GLU A 204 5.68 -5.90 -7.45
N ASN A 205 6.38 -6.04 -8.58
CA ASN A 205 7.83 -5.93 -8.59
C ASN A 205 8.27 -4.55 -8.08
N PHE A 206 7.64 -3.47 -8.54
CA PHE A 206 7.92 -2.12 -8.07
C PHE A 206 7.73 -1.98 -6.56
N ALA A 207 6.63 -2.48 -6.02
CA ALA A 207 6.34 -2.41 -4.60
C ALA A 207 7.32 -3.24 -3.76
N GLN A 208 7.75 -4.41 -4.25
CA GLN A 208 8.82 -5.18 -3.60
C GLN A 208 10.17 -4.48 -3.63
N GLU A 209 10.56 -3.94 -4.79
CA GLU A 209 11.82 -3.20 -4.93
C GLU A 209 11.79 -1.89 -4.11
N MET A 210 10.62 -1.30 -3.83
CA MET A 210 10.49 -0.20 -2.88
C MET A 210 10.94 -0.60 -1.46
N VAL A 211 10.56 -1.79 -1.00
CA VAL A 211 11.02 -2.31 0.29
C VAL A 211 12.54 -2.46 0.30
N VAL A 212 13.10 -2.97 -0.80
CA VAL A 212 14.55 -3.10 -0.99
C VAL A 212 15.25 -1.73 -0.97
N SER A 213 14.73 -0.73 -1.69
CA SER A 213 15.29 0.62 -1.71
C SER A 213 15.24 1.28 -0.33
N VAL A 214 14.10 1.19 0.38
CA VAL A 214 14.00 1.73 1.74
C VAL A 214 15.01 1.05 2.66
N TYR A 215 15.19 -0.27 2.54
CA TYR A 215 16.21 -0.99 3.29
C TYR A 215 17.62 -0.52 2.93
N ASP A 216 17.97 -0.47 1.65
CA ASP A 216 19.32 -0.13 1.18
C ASP A 216 19.74 1.27 1.63
N LYS A 217 18.82 2.24 1.56
CA LYS A 217 19.08 3.63 1.92
C LYS A 217 19.19 3.88 3.43
N ASN A 218 18.55 3.06 4.26
CA ASN A 218 18.37 3.36 5.68
C ASN A 218 19.08 2.40 6.63
N VAL A 219 19.42 1.19 6.18
CA VAL A 219 20.13 0.19 6.99
C VAL A 219 21.63 0.25 6.71
N LYS A 220 22.45 0.33 7.76
CA LYS A 220 23.91 0.32 7.60
C LYS A 220 24.38 -0.95 6.89
N GLY A 221 25.09 -0.78 5.77
CA GLY A 221 25.57 -1.87 4.92
C GLY A 221 24.63 -2.22 3.76
N GLY A 222 23.44 -1.61 3.72
CA GLY A 222 22.48 -1.75 2.64
C GLY A 222 22.04 -3.19 2.38
N ILE A 223 21.41 -3.42 1.24
CA ILE A 223 20.86 -4.73 0.86
C ILE A 223 21.94 -5.82 0.76
N GLY A 224 23.18 -5.43 0.44
CA GLY A 224 24.33 -6.33 0.37
C GLY A 224 24.66 -7.04 1.69
N LYS A 225 24.17 -6.52 2.84
CA LYS A 225 24.28 -7.18 4.15
C LYS A 225 23.54 -8.52 4.21
N ILE A 226 22.41 -8.64 3.52
CA ILE A 226 21.48 -9.78 3.66
C ILE A 226 21.30 -10.57 2.37
N GLN A 227 21.43 -9.93 1.20
CA GLN A 227 21.29 -10.57 -0.09
C GLN A 227 22.64 -10.56 -0.83
N PRO A 228 23.42 -11.66 -0.79
CA PRO A 228 24.76 -11.72 -1.39
C PRO A 228 24.75 -11.56 -2.91
N ASN A 229 23.62 -11.81 -3.57
CA ASN A 229 23.44 -11.60 -5.01
C ASN A 229 22.61 -10.36 -5.34
N ALA A 230 22.61 -9.33 -4.47
CA ALA A 230 21.80 -8.11 -4.67
C ALA A 230 22.04 -7.43 -6.03
N ARG A 231 23.19 -7.70 -6.67
CA ARG A 231 23.48 -7.20 -8.01
C ARG A 231 22.47 -7.67 -9.08
N ALA A 232 21.79 -8.79 -8.86
CA ALA A 232 20.81 -9.36 -9.79
C ALA A 232 19.50 -8.55 -9.89
N ILE A 233 19.18 -7.74 -8.88
CA ILE A 233 18.00 -6.84 -8.81
C ILE A 233 18.41 -5.36 -8.73
N TYR A 234 19.68 -5.06 -8.99
CA TYR A 234 20.28 -3.76 -8.68
C TYR A 234 19.60 -2.59 -9.39
N ASN A 235 19.26 -2.76 -10.66
CA ASN A 235 18.83 -1.65 -11.47
C ASN A 235 17.43 -1.19 -11.05
N ALA A 236 16.53 -2.09 -10.70
CA ALA A 236 15.18 -1.78 -10.27
C ALA A 236 15.19 -0.93 -8.98
N TYR A 237 15.74 -1.43 -7.87
CA TYR A 237 15.72 -0.68 -6.61
C TYR A 237 16.54 0.62 -6.68
N THR A 238 17.69 0.65 -7.38
CA THR A 238 18.47 1.90 -7.51
C THR A 238 17.83 2.91 -8.46
N THR A 239 16.93 2.48 -9.35
CA THR A 239 16.10 3.41 -10.14
C THR A 239 15.13 4.15 -9.23
N LEU A 240 14.53 3.50 -8.25
CA LEU A 240 13.69 4.19 -7.26
C LEU A 240 14.51 5.21 -6.47
N GLU A 241 15.67 4.81 -5.96
CA GLU A 241 16.58 5.70 -5.22
C GLU A 241 17.04 6.91 -6.05
N LYS A 242 17.24 6.73 -7.35
CA LYS A 242 17.62 7.82 -8.24
C LYS A 242 16.51 8.86 -8.41
N TYR A 243 15.26 8.42 -8.54
CA TYR A 243 14.14 9.29 -8.89
C TYR A 243 13.42 9.88 -7.67
N ILE A 244 13.38 9.13 -6.57
CA ILE A 244 12.64 9.49 -5.34
C ILE A 244 13.48 9.25 -4.07
N GLY A 245 14.80 9.24 -4.17
CA GLY A 245 15.69 8.90 -3.06
C GLY A 245 15.51 9.76 -1.80
N ASP A 246 15.11 11.02 -1.96
CA ASP A 246 14.81 11.92 -0.85
C ASP A 246 13.43 11.66 -0.21
N ILE A 247 12.52 11.00 -0.94
CA ILE A 247 11.22 10.58 -0.43
C ILE A 247 11.36 9.41 0.54
N ILE A 248 12.27 8.48 0.26
CA ILE A 248 12.40 7.19 0.96
C ILE A 248 13.41 7.19 2.13
N ILE A 249 13.90 8.37 2.54
CA ILE A 249 14.83 8.55 3.67
C ILE A 249 14.16 9.38 4.77
N PRO A 250 14.33 9.05 6.07
CA PRO A 250 13.81 9.84 7.18
C PRO A 250 14.25 11.31 7.16
N GLY A 251 13.36 12.18 7.63
CA GLY A 251 13.57 13.62 7.75
C GLY A 251 12.76 14.44 6.75
N GLY A 252 12.83 15.77 6.94
CA GLY A 252 12.00 16.72 6.20
C GLY A 252 10.61 16.90 6.82
N GLU A 253 9.73 17.54 6.06
CA GLU A 253 8.34 17.83 6.41
C GLU A 253 7.44 17.34 5.26
N CYS A 254 6.15 17.14 5.53
CA CYS A 254 5.20 16.94 4.45
C CYS A 254 5.03 18.22 3.61
N THR A 255 4.89 18.06 2.30
CA THR A 255 4.70 19.18 1.35
C THR A 255 3.39 19.06 0.57
N HIS A 256 2.80 17.88 0.58
CA HIS A 256 1.52 17.61 -0.02
C HIS A 256 0.77 16.57 0.80
N ARG A 257 -0.56 16.49 0.65
CA ARG A 257 -1.40 15.49 1.32
C ARG A 257 -2.66 15.24 0.51
N LEU A 258 -3.22 14.05 0.70
CA LEU A 258 -4.59 13.74 0.33
C LEU A 258 -5.54 14.23 1.43
N GLU A 259 -6.70 14.75 1.05
CA GLU A 259 -7.77 14.96 2.02
C GLU A 259 -8.20 13.62 2.59
N ASN A 260 -8.44 13.58 3.89
CA ASN A 260 -9.19 12.49 4.51
C ASN A 260 -10.55 12.37 3.80
N SER A 261 -11.08 11.15 3.69
CA SER A 261 -12.45 10.96 3.24
C SER A 261 -13.44 11.53 4.28
N PRO A 262 -14.63 12.01 3.86
CA PRO A 262 -15.60 12.60 4.78
C PRO A 262 -15.99 11.64 5.91
N ALA A 263 -16.26 12.17 7.09
CA ALA A 263 -16.80 11.36 8.17
C ALA A 263 -18.26 10.99 7.87
N VAL A 264 -18.61 9.74 8.10
CA VAL A 264 -19.96 9.21 7.90
C VAL A 264 -20.38 8.37 9.11
N PRO A 265 -21.67 8.28 9.42
CA PRO A 265 -22.16 7.38 10.46
C PRO A 265 -21.80 5.92 10.17
N LYS A 266 -21.44 5.17 11.21
CA LYS A 266 -21.22 3.71 11.15
C LYS A 266 -22.51 2.99 10.75
N ALA A 267 -23.60 3.27 11.46
CA ALA A 267 -24.92 2.71 11.18
C ALA A 267 -25.57 3.35 9.95
N ASP A 268 -26.22 2.54 9.13
CA ASP A 268 -27.05 3.04 8.01
C ASP A 268 -28.42 3.44 8.56
N SER A 269 -28.60 4.71 8.94
CA SER A 269 -29.90 5.24 9.38
C SER A 269 -30.56 6.10 8.29
N ALA A 270 -31.88 5.95 8.12
CA ALA A 270 -32.69 6.67 7.13
C ALA A 270 -32.92 8.16 7.45
N ARG A 271 -32.25 8.73 8.48
CA ARG A 271 -32.37 10.14 8.87
C ARG A 271 -30.99 10.78 8.94
N THR A 272 -30.58 11.43 7.87
CA THR A 272 -29.29 12.14 7.75
C THR A 272 -29.33 13.52 8.40
N ARG A 273 -28.32 13.81 9.22
CA ARG A 273 -27.58 15.09 9.40
C ARG A 273 -26.75 14.90 10.68
N ILE A 274 -25.43 14.78 10.64
CA ILE A 274 -24.43 15.76 10.19
C ILE A 274 -23.27 14.98 9.54
N VAL A 275 -22.82 15.42 8.36
CA VAL A 275 -21.53 14.96 7.80
C VAL A 275 -20.47 15.84 8.45
N ALA A 276 -19.62 15.31 9.34
CA ALA A 276 -18.39 16.03 9.65
C ALA A 276 -17.58 16.05 8.36
N LYS A 277 -17.44 17.25 7.79
CA LYS A 277 -16.68 17.44 6.55
C LYS A 277 -15.28 16.88 6.79
N SER A 278 -14.75 16.17 5.82
CA SER A 278 -13.33 15.82 5.84
C SER A 278 -12.52 17.07 6.11
N GLU A 279 -11.52 16.97 6.99
CA GLU A 279 -10.57 18.05 7.15
C GLU A 279 -9.91 18.29 5.78
N PRO A 280 -9.89 19.53 5.30
CA PRO A 280 -9.25 19.83 4.03
C PRO A 280 -7.76 19.51 4.09
N VAL A 281 -7.11 19.44 2.93
CA VAL A 281 -5.65 19.42 2.87
C VAL A 281 -5.15 20.59 3.70
N GLY A 282 -4.34 20.30 4.72
CA GLY A 282 -3.89 21.32 5.67
C GLY A 282 -3.21 22.50 4.95
N GLU A 283 -3.31 23.70 5.54
CA GLU A 283 -2.77 24.92 4.94
C GLU A 283 -1.29 24.79 4.58
N GLY A 284 -0.91 25.26 3.38
CA GLY A 284 0.46 25.19 2.88
C GLY A 284 0.86 23.87 2.23
N LEU A 285 0.00 22.84 2.27
CA LEU A 285 0.23 21.57 1.59
C LEU A 285 -0.40 21.58 0.18
N MET A 286 0.32 21.06 -0.81
CA MET A 286 -0.25 20.81 -2.12
C MET A 286 -1.19 19.60 -2.07
N ARG A 287 -2.31 19.66 -2.80
CA ARG A 287 -3.24 18.53 -2.87
C ARG A 287 -2.73 17.48 -3.83
N ILE A 288 -2.66 16.22 -3.39
CA ILE A 288 -2.56 15.06 -4.29
C ILE A 288 -3.97 14.73 -4.78
N GLU A 289 -4.13 14.38 -6.06
CA GLU A 289 -5.38 13.82 -6.55
C GLU A 289 -5.47 12.34 -6.20
N SER A 290 -6.53 11.92 -5.51
CA SER A 290 -6.69 10.50 -5.18
C SER A 290 -7.05 9.71 -6.43
N ILE A 291 -6.48 8.52 -6.57
CA ILE A 291 -7.00 7.53 -7.52
C ILE A 291 -8.44 7.13 -7.11
N PRO A 292 -9.38 6.98 -8.07
CA PRO A 292 -10.68 6.39 -7.79
C PRO A 292 -10.50 5.04 -7.08
N VAL A 293 -11.05 4.92 -5.88
CA VAL A 293 -10.93 3.67 -5.12
C VAL A 293 -11.68 2.58 -5.88
N GLY A 294 -10.90 1.69 -6.49
CA GLY A 294 -11.35 0.49 -7.18
C GLY A 294 -11.44 -0.72 -6.24
N PRO A 295 -11.66 -1.92 -6.79
CA PRO A 295 -11.56 -3.15 -6.02
C PRO A 295 -10.15 -3.27 -5.44
N ILE A 296 -10.05 -3.68 -4.18
CA ILE A 296 -8.77 -4.10 -3.62
C ILE A 296 -8.47 -5.49 -4.12
N THR A 297 -7.23 -5.69 -4.56
CA THR A 297 -6.67 -7.03 -4.78
C THR A 297 -5.87 -7.38 -3.53
N PRO A 298 -6.36 -8.26 -2.64
CA PRO A 298 -5.62 -8.66 -1.46
C PRO A 298 -4.43 -9.52 -1.86
N VAL A 299 -3.27 -9.16 -1.34
CA VAL A 299 -1.99 -9.80 -1.50
C VAL A 299 -1.68 -10.61 -0.26
N ARG A 300 -1.39 -11.91 -0.38
CA ARG A 300 -0.96 -12.73 0.76
C ARG A 300 0.56 -12.74 0.85
N TYR A 301 1.09 -12.47 2.05
CA TYR A 301 2.52 -12.43 2.37
C TYR A 301 2.91 -13.60 3.25
#